data_AF-A0A6V8DPZ2-F1
#
_entry.id   AF-A0A6V8DPZ2-F1
#
_cell.length_a   1.000
_cell.length_b   1.000
_cell.length_c   1.000
_cell.angle_alpha   90.00
_cell.angle_beta   90.00
_cell.angle_gamma   90.00
#
_symmetry.space_group_name_H-M   'P 1'
#
loop_
_entity.id
_entity.type
_entity.pdbx_description
1 polymer ?
#
loop_
_entity_poly.entity_id
_entity_poly.type
_entity_poly.pdbx_seq_one_letter_code
_entity_poly.pdbx_strand_id
1 'polypeptide(L)'
;MPEVLDPLAISNEGLSEFAPDSTAPAGMAFYHASEGKPLATPWQVALIRAQLLAHAALPEGFILDCACGSGIQLAAHTSVLQRSGIGVELDPHRAQASAVNLNTIAVQRQETDSQWMRSSRIVVGDGRQGAEILEAVKDALGTDVNPKIALLHLDPARPRNSRTHGLDEMTPRLDEIFAGWASHLEEGRNGPSLLLDLSPRLTHDQRMEVEAMVDLTWPGIVRTWVWTSRGRGRVDRLALWLGSAAQEGIARRFVRVPPSLGVEPTIVSGGRRLMHGAGHPSPVKRPPRRGERISILDAALVESGLAVDWLKTVSKEEKIAWGVVEGRRPQIHHDHPLRIDDPADRLLVQATGRVVALARMTLELANVDRLVEVLLEHDIGRLTVRATLAPELQPKVQGAIDRQLSRRHGRRDAFLVQQPGDDMLLICVSE
;
A
#
# COMPACT_ATOMS: atom_id res chain seq x y z
N MET A 1 -2.47 -24.04 27.58
CA MET A 1 -3.33 -22.84 27.49
C MET A 1 -2.47 -21.72 26.92
N PRO A 2 -2.99 -20.92 25.99
CA PRO A 2 -2.29 -19.72 25.50
C PRO A 2 -1.89 -18.80 26.65
N GLU A 3 -0.73 -18.16 26.55
CA GLU A 3 -0.31 -17.14 27.52
C GLU A 3 -0.92 -15.79 27.11
N VAL A 4 -1.48 -15.05 28.07
CA VAL A 4 -2.09 -13.75 27.81
C VAL A 4 -1.27 -12.65 28.47
N LEU A 5 -0.80 -11.71 27.66
CA LEU A 5 -0.04 -10.54 28.06
C LEU A 5 -0.98 -9.35 28.22
N ASP A 6 -0.89 -8.67 29.36
CA ASP A 6 -1.49 -7.37 29.59
C ASP A 6 -0.52 -6.27 29.13
N PRO A 7 -0.85 -5.50 28.08
CA PRO A 7 -0.01 -4.40 27.61
C PRO A 7 0.31 -3.35 28.69
N LEU A 8 -0.53 -3.19 29.73
CA LEU A 8 -0.27 -2.25 30.83
C LEU A 8 0.75 -2.76 31.85
N ALA A 9 0.98 -4.08 31.92
CA ALA A 9 1.87 -4.71 32.89
C ALA A 9 3.17 -5.26 32.26
N ILE A 10 3.30 -5.20 30.94
CA ILE A 10 4.42 -5.84 30.22
C ILE A 10 5.71 -5.02 30.31
N SER A 11 6.83 -5.72 30.51
CA SER A 11 8.18 -5.13 30.47
C SER A 11 8.74 -5.09 29.05
N ASN A 12 9.59 -4.11 28.75
CA ASN A 12 10.36 -4.03 27.51
C ASN A 12 11.74 -4.73 27.60
N GLU A 13 12.05 -5.36 28.73
CA GLU A 13 13.29 -6.12 28.90
C GLU A 13 13.46 -7.20 27.82
N GLY A 14 14.67 -7.28 27.26
CA GLY A 14 15.01 -8.22 26.19
C GLY A 14 14.56 -7.80 24.78
N LEU A 15 13.87 -6.67 24.64
CA LEU A 15 13.47 -6.14 23.34
C LEU A 15 14.48 -5.13 22.80
N SER A 16 14.57 -5.05 21.48
CA SER A 16 15.33 -4.02 20.80
C SER A 16 14.42 -2.88 20.37
N GLU A 17 14.85 -1.65 20.63
CA GLU A 17 14.20 -0.46 20.10
C GLU A 17 14.54 -0.33 18.60
N PHE A 18 13.50 -0.27 17.79
CA PHE A 18 13.61 0.07 16.38
C PHE A 18 13.66 1.60 16.25
N ALA A 19 14.68 2.08 15.53
CA ALA A 19 14.78 3.47 15.11
C ALA A 19 13.42 3.98 14.59
N PRO A 20 13.04 5.25 14.86
CA PRO A 20 11.73 5.77 14.51
C PRO A 20 11.43 5.40 13.07
N ASP A 21 10.31 4.70 12.85
CA ASP A 21 9.77 4.65 11.50
C ASP A 21 9.75 6.10 11.01
N SER A 22 10.34 6.38 9.86
CA SER A 22 10.41 7.73 9.29
C SER A 22 9.02 8.41 9.17
N THR A 23 7.96 7.61 9.34
CA THR A 23 6.57 8.06 9.35
C THR A 23 5.92 8.15 10.75
N ALA A 24 6.66 7.86 11.82
CA ALA A 24 6.22 8.03 13.20
C ALA A 24 6.49 9.47 13.70
N PRO A 25 5.65 10.03 14.59
CA PRO A 25 5.92 11.31 15.23
C PRO A 25 7.23 11.31 16.01
N ALA A 26 7.84 12.49 16.17
CA ALA A 26 9.08 12.64 16.96
C ALA A 26 8.89 12.09 18.39
N GLY A 27 9.86 11.29 18.85
CA GLY A 27 9.83 10.65 20.16
C GLY A 27 9.02 9.35 20.23
N MET A 28 8.35 8.94 19.16
CA MET A 28 7.72 7.62 19.07
C MET A 28 8.75 6.58 18.59
N ALA A 29 9.00 5.57 19.41
CA ALA A 29 9.80 4.41 19.07
C ALA A 29 8.97 3.13 19.17
N PHE A 30 9.35 2.11 18.39
CA PHE A 30 8.68 0.81 18.42
C PHE A 30 9.68 -0.28 18.78
N TYR A 31 9.20 -1.38 19.34
CA TYR A 31 10.00 -2.49 19.84
C TYR A 31 9.86 -3.74 18.98
N HIS A 32 10.89 -4.58 18.96
CA HIS A 32 10.90 -5.88 18.29
C HIS A 32 11.75 -6.93 19.02
N ALA A 33 11.47 -8.20 18.70
CA ALA A 33 12.01 -9.38 19.36
C ALA A 33 13.44 -9.82 18.94
N SER A 34 14.01 -9.29 17.86
CA SER A 34 15.25 -9.85 17.27
C SER A 34 16.12 -8.84 16.52
N GLU A 35 17.45 -8.95 16.58
CA GLU A 35 18.38 -8.19 15.73
C GLU A 35 18.15 -8.47 14.24
N GLY A 36 17.50 -7.54 13.55
CA GLY A 36 17.21 -7.63 12.12
C GLY A 36 16.13 -6.61 11.73
N LYS A 37 16.28 -5.97 10.57
CA LYS A 37 15.37 -4.91 10.13
C LYS A 37 13.95 -5.48 9.92
N PRO A 38 12.96 -5.15 10.76
CA PRO A 38 11.64 -5.77 10.68
C PRO A 38 10.92 -5.37 9.40
N LEU A 39 10.12 -6.28 8.85
CA LEU A 39 9.17 -6.02 7.76
C LEU A 39 7.87 -5.41 8.30
N ALA A 40 7.96 -4.43 9.19
CA ALA A 40 6.79 -3.83 9.81
C ALA A 40 6.05 -2.89 8.85
N THR A 41 4.72 -2.79 9.01
CA THR A 41 3.91 -1.78 8.35
C THR A 41 4.28 -0.40 8.89
N PRO A 42 4.61 0.58 8.02
CA PRO A 42 4.87 1.94 8.48
C PRO A 42 3.66 2.51 9.22
N TRP A 43 3.90 3.25 10.31
CA TRP A 43 2.89 3.85 11.17
C TRP A 43 1.88 4.68 10.40
N GLN A 44 2.33 5.56 9.49
CA GLN A 44 1.41 6.38 8.69
C GLN A 44 0.46 5.54 7.83
N VAL A 45 0.91 4.38 7.34
CA VAL A 45 0.05 3.46 6.57
C VAL A 45 -1.01 2.83 7.48
N ALA A 46 -0.60 2.38 8.67
CA ALA A 46 -1.51 1.82 9.66
C ALA A 46 -2.56 2.86 10.13
N LEU A 47 -2.11 4.10 10.36
CA LEU A 47 -2.96 5.21 10.78
C LEU A 47 -3.99 5.58 9.72
N ILE A 48 -3.58 5.75 8.46
CA ILE A 48 -4.50 6.02 7.33
C ILE A 48 -5.54 4.91 7.21
N ARG A 49 -5.12 3.65 7.34
CA ARG A 49 -6.04 2.50 7.29
C ARG A 49 -7.06 2.55 8.43
N ALA A 50 -6.62 2.85 9.64
CA ALA A 50 -7.48 2.99 10.81
C ALA A 50 -8.48 4.16 10.66
N GLN A 51 -8.03 5.30 10.15
CA GLN A 51 -8.90 6.45 9.85
C GLN A 51 -9.96 6.12 8.80
N LEU A 52 -9.60 5.36 7.77
CA LEU A 52 -10.57 4.89 6.78
C LEU A 52 -11.57 3.89 7.37
N LEU A 53 -11.15 3.01 8.27
CA LEU A 53 -12.04 2.11 9.01
C LEU A 53 -12.97 2.86 9.98
N ALA A 54 -12.56 4.00 10.53
CA ALA A 54 -13.40 4.81 11.42
C ALA A 54 -14.65 5.37 10.74
N HIS A 55 -14.66 5.43 9.40
CA HIS A 55 -15.82 5.80 8.60
C HIS A 55 -16.67 4.59 8.17
N ALA A 56 -16.25 3.38 8.51
CA ALA A 56 -16.98 2.15 8.21
C ALA A 56 -18.00 1.84 9.31
N ALA A 57 -19.08 1.15 8.95
CA ALA A 57 -20.17 0.81 9.87
C ALA A 57 -19.88 -0.50 10.62
N LEU A 58 -18.74 -0.57 11.31
CA LEU A 58 -18.30 -1.76 12.02
C LEU A 58 -19.27 -2.10 13.18
N PRO A 59 -19.67 -3.38 13.37
CA PRO A 59 -20.48 -3.79 14.52
C PRO A 59 -19.72 -3.59 15.83
N GLU A 60 -20.38 -3.65 16.98
CA GLU A 60 -19.73 -3.53 18.29
C GLU A 60 -18.83 -4.73 18.61
N GLY A 61 -17.74 -4.51 19.37
CA GLY A 61 -16.82 -5.56 19.77
C GLY A 61 -15.33 -5.20 19.60
N PHE A 62 -14.49 -6.21 19.79
CA PHE A 62 -13.04 -6.12 19.76
C PHE A 62 -12.50 -6.06 18.33
N ILE A 63 -11.34 -5.40 18.18
CA ILE A 63 -10.50 -5.48 16.99
C ILE A 63 -9.54 -6.65 17.18
N LEU A 64 -9.65 -7.67 16.33
CA LEU A 64 -8.76 -8.81 16.33
C LEU A 64 -7.66 -8.64 15.28
N ASP A 65 -6.43 -8.93 15.64
CA ASP A 65 -5.33 -9.20 14.70
C ASP A 65 -4.79 -10.60 14.97
N CYS A 66 -5.15 -11.58 14.13
CA CYS A 66 -4.81 -12.98 14.35
C CYS A 66 -3.38 -13.35 13.91
N ALA A 67 -2.61 -12.40 13.37
CA ALA A 67 -1.19 -12.56 13.07
C ALA A 67 -0.46 -11.24 13.37
N CYS A 68 -0.50 -10.81 14.64
CA CYS A 68 -0.29 -9.40 14.98
C CYS A 68 1.14 -8.90 14.79
N GLY A 69 2.13 -9.79 14.69
CA GLY A 69 3.51 -9.41 14.44
C GLY A 69 4.01 -8.40 15.46
N SER A 70 4.38 -7.19 15.00
CA SER A 70 4.83 -6.10 15.86
C SER A 70 3.71 -5.32 16.56
N GLY A 71 2.43 -5.61 16.30
CA GLY A 71 1.29 -4.95 16.94
C GLY A 71 0.99 -3.53 16.45
N ILE A 72 1.78 -2.97 15.52
CA ILE A 72 1.64 -1.57 15.05
C ILE A 72 0.28 -1.32 14.39
N GLN A 73 -0.20 -2.27 13.57
CA GLN A 73 -1.49 -2.16 12.90
C GLN A 73 -2.65 -2.22 13.91
N LEU A 74 -2.60 -3.21 14.81
CA LEU A 74 -3.55 -3.33 15.90
C LEU A 74 -3.59 -2.05 16.75
N ALA A 75 -2.44 -1.53 17.16
CA ALA A 75 -2.34 -0.29 17.95
C ALA A 75 -2.97 0.91 17.24
N ALA A 76 -2.76 1.05 15.93
CA ALA A 76 -3.40 2.10 15.14
C ALA A 76 -4.92 1.90 15.07
N HIS A 77 -5.39 0.67 14.85
CA HIS A 77 -6.82 0.37 14.79
C HIS A 77 -7.51 0.62 16.13
N THR A 78 -6.99 0.09 17.24
CA THR A 78 -7.60 0.22 18.56
C THR A 78 -7.64 1.68 19.02
N SER A 79 -6.55 2.43 18.82
CA SER A 79 -6.46 3.83 19.24
C SER A 79 -7.28 4.79 18.38
N VAL A 80 -7.45 4.54 17.07
CA VAL A 80 -8.28 5.41 16.23
C VAL A 80 -9.76 5.06 16.38
N LEU A 81 -10.09 3.76 16.41
CA LEU A 81 -11.47 3.30 16.54
C LEU A 81 -12.00 3.39 17.98
N GLN A 82 -11.11 3.64 18.95
CA GLN A 82 -11.42 3.63 20.38
C GLN A 82 -12.09 2.32 20.83
N ARG A 83 -11.56 1.19 20.35
CA ARG A 83 -12.05 -0.17 20.60
C ARG A 83 -10.93 -1.07 21.08
N SER A 84 -11.24 -1.96 22.03
CA SER A 84 -10.25 -2.88 22.60
C SER A 84 -9.72 -3.86 21.56
N GLY A 85 -8.45 -4.23 21.69
CA GLY A 85 -7.75 -5.11 20.75
C GLY A 85 -7.44 -6.47 21.32
N ILE A 86 -7.49 -7.49 20.47
CA ILE A 86 -6.90 -8.82 20.72
C ILE A 86 -5.84 -9.03 19.64
N GLY A 87 -4.57 -9.12 20.03
CA GLY A 87 -3.50 -9.52 19.12
C GLY A 87 -3.08 -10.95 19.39
N VAL A 88 -2.85 -11.75 18.34
CA VAL A 88 -2.33 -13.11 18.47
C VAL A 88 -1.00 -13.24 17.74
N GLU A 89 0.01 -13.75 18.42
CA GLU A 89 1.33 -14.01 17.84
C GLU A 89 1.90 -15.32 18.38
N LEU A 90 2.48 -16.12 17.49
CA LEU A 90 3.03 -17.44 17.80
C LEU A 90 4.32 -17.34 18.63
N ASP A 91 5.14 -16.32 18.38
CA ASP A 91 6.43 -16.12 19.04
C ASP A 91 6.30 -15.26 20.30
N PRO A 92 6.67 -15.79 21.48
CA PRO A 92 6.50 -15.07 22.75
C PRO A 92 7.18 -13.70 22.78
N HIS A 93 8.37 -13.56 22.18
CA HIS A 93 9.09 -12.29 22.18
C HIS A 93 8.45 -11.26 21.23
N ARG A 94 7.91 -11.70 20.08
CA ARG A 94 7.13 -10.81 19.20
C ARG A 94 5.81 -10.41 19.84
N ALA A 95 5.14 -11.33 20.55
CA ALA A 95 3.94 -11.03 21.31
C ALA A 95 4.24 -9.98 22.41
N GLN A 96 5.34 -10.14 23.14
CA GLN A 96 5.82 -9.14 24.11
C GLN A 96 6.05 -7.77 23.44
N ALA A 97 6.73 -7.75 22.29
CA ALA A 97 6.95 -6.52 21.53
C ALA A 97 5.64 -5.86 21.05
N SER A 98 4.67 -6.65 20.61
CA SER A 98 3.32 -6.19 20.26
C SER A 98 2.62 -5.54 21.44
N ALA A 99 2.67 -6.16 22.62
CA ALA A 99 2.08 -5.61 23.84
C ALA A 99 2.75 -4.29 24.26
N VAL A 100 4.08 -4.23 24.22
CA VAL A 100 4.84 -2.99 24.50
C VAL A 100 4.45 -1.90 23.50
N ASN A 101 4.38 -2.20 22.20
CA ASN A 101 4.01 -1.22 21.17
C ASN A 101 2.59 -0.68 21.35
N LEU A 102 1.63 -1.53 21.76
CA LEU A 102 0.28 -1.09 22.09
C LEU A 102 0.30 -0.08 23.24
N ASN A 103 1.07 -0.35 24.29
CA ASN A 103 1.26 0.55 25.42
C ASN A 103 1.98 1.84 25.03
N THR A 104 3.01 1.77 24.19
CA THR A 104 3.71 2.97 23.67
C THR A 104 2.73 3.94 23.01
N ILE A 105 1.81 3.43 22.18
CA ILE A 105 0.79 4.26 21.54
C ILE A 105 -0.18 4.85 22.58
N ALA A 106 -0.63 4.06 23.56
CA ALA A 106 -1.51 4.55 24.62
C ALA A 106 -0.84 5.65 25.46
N VAL A 107 0.41 5.47 25.88
CA VAL A 107 1.20 6.47 26.61
C VAL A 107 1.33 7.75 25.81
N GLN A 108 1.71 7.64 24.53
CA GLN A 108 1.89 8.82 23.67
C GLN A 108 0.59 9.59 23.45
N ARG A 109 -0.54 8.89 23.41
CA ARG A 109 -1.88 9.49 23.27
C ARG A 109 -2.49 9.91 24.61
N GLN A 110 -1.83 9.63 25.74
CA GLN A 110 -2.37 9.84 27.09
C GLN A 110 -3.67 9.05 27.35
N GLU A 111 -3.74 7.83 26.79
CA GLU A 111 -4.92 6.96 26.78
C GLU A 111 -4.69 5.66 27.58
N THR A 112 -3.70 5.59 28.47
CA THR A 112 -3.42 4.40 29.30
C THR A 112 -4.60 4.00 30.20
N ASP A 113 -5.39 4.98 30.64
CA ASP A 113 -6.60 4.77 31.45
C ASP A 113 -7.87 4.54 30.64
N SER A 114 -7.79 4.56 29.31
CA SER A 114 -8.94 4.36 28.44
C SER A 114 -9.49 2.93 28.53
N GLN A 115 -10.78 2.78 28.25
CA GLN A 115 -11.41 1.46 28.21
C GLN A 115 -10.80 0.57 27.13
N TRP A 116 -10.50 1.14 25.94
CA TRP A 116 -9.91 0.36 24.86
C TRP A 116 -8.59 -0.28 25.32
N MET A 117 -7.75 0.48 26.03
CA MET A 117 -6.46 0.02 26.49
C MET A 117 -6.56 -1.01 27.62
N ARG A 118 -7.36 -0.73 28.66
CA ARG A 118 -7.53 -1.62 29.83
C ARG A 118 -8.05 -3.01 29.49
N SER A 119 -8.87 -3.12 28.45
CA SER A 119 -9.42 -4.39 28.00
C SER A 119 -8.65 -5.03 26.84
N SER A 120 -7.62 -4.38 26.30
CA SER A 120 -6.80 -4.97 25.23
C SER A 120 -5.88 -6.08 25.75
N ARG A 121 -5.68 -7.13 24.97
CA ARG A 121 -4.83 -8.28 25.32
C ARG A 121 -4.00 -8.72 24.12
N ILE A 122 -2.77 -9.16 24.37
CA ILE A 122 -1.96 -9.89 23.38
C ILE A 122 -1.82 -11.33 23.84
N VAL A 123 -2.03 -12.29 22.95
CA VAL A 123 -2.01 -13.71 23.25
C VAL A 123 -0.85 -14.37 22.53
N VAL A 124 -0.01 -15.08 23.28
CA VAL A 124 0.99 -15.99 22.73
C VAL A 124 0.27 -17.27 22.34
N GLY A 125 0.09 -17.49 21.04
CA GLY A 125 -0.71 -18.61 20.56
C GLY A 125 -0.85 -18.68 19.06
N ASP A 126 -1.55 -19.71 18.61
CA ASP A 126 -1.84 -19.95 17.21
C ASP A 126 -3.06 -19.15 16.77
N GLY A 127 -2.84 -18.19 15.87
CA GLY A 127 -3.87 -17.34 15.29
C GLY A 127 -5.02 -18.07 14.60
N ARG A 128 -4.91 -19.37 14.35
CA ARG A 128 -5.96 -20.21 13.76
C ARG A 128 -6.96 -20.74 14.79
N GLN A 129 -6.63 -20.69 16.07
CA GLN A 129 -7.38 -21.36 17.14
C GLN A 129 -8.33 -20.38 17.86
N GLY A 130 -9.29 -19.79 17.13
CA GLY A 130 -10.13 -18.70 17.63
C GLY A 130 -10.84 -19.00 18.96
N ALA A 131 -11.40 -20.20 19.12
CA ALA A 131 -12.07 -20.61 20.36
C ALA A 131 -11.11 -20.62 21.57
N GLU A 132 -9.91 -21.16 21.43
CA GLU A 132 -8.91 -21.22 22.51
C GLU A 132 -8.40 -19.83 22.88
N ILE A 133 -8.20 -18.97 21.88
CA ILE A 133 -7.78 -17.58 22.09
C ILE A 133 -8.85 -16.79 22.86
N LEU A 134 -10.13 -16.90 22.44
CA LEU A 134 -11.22 -16.19 23.09
C LEU A 134 -11.43 -16.65 24.53
N GLU A 135 -11.30 -17.96 24.79
CA GLU A 135 -11.38 -18.51 26.14
C GLU A 135 -10.26 -17.94 27.03
N ALA A 136 -9.02 -17.93 26.55
CA ALA A 136 -7.89 -17.37 27.29
C ALA A 136 -8.07 -15.86 27.58
N VAL A 137 -8.57 -15.09 26.61
CA VAL A 137 -8.85 -13.66 26.81
C VAL A 137 -10.01 -13.44 27.78
N LYS A 138 -11.06 -14.25 27.69
CA LYS A 138 -12.20 -14.23 28.62
C LYS A 138 -11.71 -14.44 30.06
N ASP A 139 -10.90 -15.47 30.30
CA ASP A 139 -10.33 -15.77 31.61
C ASP A 139 -9.45 -14.63 32.12
N ALA A 140 -8.58 -14.08 31.25
CA ALA A 140 -7.69 -12.97 31.59
C ALA A 140 -8.42 -11.63 31.86
N LEU A 141 -9.64 -11.47 31.35
CA LEU A 141 -10.51 -10.34 31.63
C LEU A 141 -11.45 -10.57 32.83
N GLY A 142 -11.51 -11.80 33.35
CA GLY A 142 -12.39 -12.18 34.45
C GLY A 142 -13.88 -11.99 34.12
N THR A 143 -14.28 -12.30 32.88
CA THR A 143 -15.67 -12.19 32.41
C THR A 143 -16.25 -13.57 32.08
N ASP A 144 -17.56 -13.74 32.18
CA ASP A 144 -18.23 -15.00 31.83
C ASP A 144 -18.65 -15.06 30.34
N VAL A 145 -18.43 -13.98 29.59
CA VAL A 145 -18.88 -13.85 28.19
C VAL A 145 -17.67 -13.74 27.27
N ASN A 146 -17.63 -14.59 26.23
CA ASN A 146 -16.58 -14.50 25.23
C ASN A 146 -16.57 -13.12 24.54
N PRO A 147 -15.38 -12.55 24.28
CA PRO A 147 -15.26 -11.32 23.51
C PRO A 147 -15.91 -11.47 22.13
N LYS A 148 -16.73 -10.48 21.78
CA LYS A 148 -17.31 -10.36 20.44
C LYS A 148 -16.29 -9.71 19.50
N ILE A 149 -16.12 -10.22 18.28
CA ILE A 149 -15.14 -9.67 17.33
C ILE A 149 -15.82 -8.78 16.29
N ALA A 150 -15.55 -7.47 16.36
CA ALA A 150 -16.10 -6.49 15.44
C ALA A 150 -15.38 -6.45 14.08
N LEU A 151 -14.07 -6.69 14.08
CA LEU A 151 -13.21 -6.64 12.92
C LEU A 151 -12.08 -7.67 13.09
N LEU A 152 -11.89 -8.50 12.07
CA LEU A 152 -10.71 -9.36 11.95
C LEU A 152 -9.70 -8.75 10.96
N HIS A 153 -8.52 -8.43 11.45
CA HIS A 153 -7.35 -8.09 10.66
C HIS A 153 -6.44 -9.31 10.50
N LEU A 154 -5.89 -9.47 9.29
CA LEU A 154 -4.90 -10.51 8.98
C LEU A 154 -3.83 -9.95 8.04
N ASP A 155 -2.57 -9.97 8.46
CA ASP A 155 -1.37 -9.68 7.65
C ASP A 155 -0.48 -10.93 7.62
N PRO A 156 -0.75 -11.91 6.73
CA PRO A 156 -0.06 -13.17 6.75
C PRO A 156 1.38 -13.01 6.26
N ALA A 157 2.30 -13.73 6.89
CA ALA A 157 3.66 -13.84 6.45
C ALA A 157 3.74 -14.49 5.06
N ARG A 158 4.73 -14.06 4.28
CA ARG A 158 5.03 -14.59 2.94
C ARG A 158 6.46 -15.14 2.88
N PRO A 159 6.76 -16.07 1.97
CA PRO A 159 8.12 -16.57 1.79
C PRO A 159 9.10 -15.44 1.51
N ARG A 160 10.25 -15.45 2.20
CA ARG A 160 11.31 -14.46 1.98
C ARG A 160 11.86 -14.57 0.56
N ASN A 161 12.14 -13.42 -0.06
CA ASN A 161 12.74 -13.30 -1.40
C ASN A 161 11.92 -13.85 -2.59
N SER A 162 10.68 -14.27 -2.37
CA SER A 162 9.83 -14.71 -3.47
C SER A 162 9.32 -13.52 -4.31
N ARG A 163 9.55 -13.59 -5.63
CA ARG A 163 8.95 -12.67 -6.61
C ARG A 163 7.51 -13.06 -6.97
N THR A 164 7.15 -14.32 -6.77
CA THR A 164 5.86 -14.96 -7.07
C THR A 164 5.65 -16.10 -6.07
N HIS A 165 4.56 -16.07 -5.32
CA HIS A 165 4.18 -17.15 -4.39
C HIS A 165 2.72 -17.51 -4.60
N GLY A 166 2.38 -18.75 -4.34
CA GLY A 166 1.01 -19.22 -4.20
C GLY A 166 0.32 -18.67 -2.95
N LEU A 167 -1.01 -18.82 -2.89
CA LEU A 167 -1.79 -18.48 -1.69
C LEU A 167 -1.54 -19.47 -0.56
N ASP A 168 -1.22 -20.72 -0.90
CA ASP A 168 -0.86 -21.81 0.01
C ASP A 168 0.46 -21.57 0.75
N GLU A 169 1.32 -20.72 0.20
CA GLU A 169 2.58 -20.31 0.83
C GLU A 169 2.41 -19.18 1.87
N MET A 170 1.20 -18.61 2.03
CA MET A 170 0.92 -17.61 3.06
C MET A 170 0.77 -18.27 4.42
N THR A 171 1.29 -17.63 5.47
CA THR A 171 1.23 -18.17 6.84
C THR A 171 0.74 -17.10 7.83
N PRO A 172 -0.40 -17.31 8.51
CA PRO A 172 -1.32 -18.44 8.35
C PRO A 172 -2.06 -18.41 7.00
N ARG A 173 -2.58 -19.56 6.56
CA ARG A 173 -3.42 -19.63 5.36
C ARG A 173 -4.78 -19.00 5.62
N LEU A 174 -5.37 -18.42 4.57
CA LEU A 174 -6.65 -17.72 4.69
C LEU A 174 -7.80 -18.64 5.10
N ASP A 175 -7.88 -19.83 4.50
CA ASP A 175 -8.93 -20.81 4.78
C ASP A 175 -8.88 -21.34 6.22
N GLU A 176 -7.68 -21.56 6.76
CA GLU A 176 -7.49 -21.94 8.17
C GLU A 176 -7.98 -20.84 9.12
N ILE A 177 -7.69 -19.57 8.81
CA ILE A 177 -8.18 -18.43 9.59
C ILE A 177 -9.70 -18.31 9.49
N PHE A 178 -10.27 -18.48 8.31
CA PHE A 178 -11.72 -18.41 8.12
C PHE A 178 -12.42 -19.50 8.93
N ALA A 179 -11.93 -20.74 8.88
CA ALA A 179 -12.46 -21.84 9.68
C ALA A 179 -12.35 -21.57 11.20
N GLY A 180 -11.24 -20.99 11.65
CA GLY A 180 -10.98 -20.69 13.05
C GLY A 180 -11.80 -19.55 13.64
N TRP A 181 -12.26 -18.60 12.82
CA TRP A 181 -12.86 -17.34 13.30
C TRP A 181 -14.28 -17.07 12.84
N ALA A 182 -14.80 -17.73 11.79
CA ALA A 182 -16.10 -17.38 11.21
C ALA A 182 -17.26 -17.37 12.21
N SER A 183 -17.30 -18.32 13.15
CA SER A 183 -18.34 -18.39 14.20
C SER A 183 -18.20 -17.35 15.32
N HIS A 184 -17.15 -16.54 15.29
CA HIS A 184 -16.82 -15.58 16.35
C HIS A 184 -16.90 -14.12 15.89
N LEU A 185 -17.10 -13.87 14.59
CA LEU A 185 -17.27 -12.54 14.04
C LEU A 185 -18.70 -12.05 14.26
N GLU A 186 -18.83 -10.81 14.69
CA GLU A 186 -20.13 -10.14 14.75
C GLU A 186 -20.59 -9.75 13.36
N GLU A 187 -21.89 -9.92 13.14
CA GLU A 187 -22.57 -9.50 11.92
C GLU A 187 -22.83 -8.00 11.96
N GLY A 188 -22.30 -7.27 10.97
CA GLY A 188 -22.68 -5.89 10.73
C GLY A 188 -23.69 -5.75 9.59
N ARG A 189 -23.97 -4.51 9.19
CA ARG A 189 -24.96 -4.21 8.12
C ARG A 189 -24.69 -4.97 6.81
N ASN A 190 -23.41 -5.18 6.47
CA ASN A 190 -22.99 -5.76 5.20
C ASN A 190 -22.36 -7.15 5.36
N GLY A 191 -22.58 -7.80 6.50
CA GLY A 191 -21.88 -9.02 6.89
C GLY A 191 -20.74 -8.77 7.90
N PRO A 192 -19.97 -9.81 8.27
CA PRO A 192 -18.85 -9.69 9.19
C PRO A 192 -17.73 -8.85 8.59
N SER A 193 -17.01 -8.13 9.43
CA SER A 193 -15.97 -7.20 8.96
C SER A 193 -14.60 -7.85 8.98
N LEU A 194 -13.92 -7.86 7.84
CA LEU A 194 -12.54 -8.33 7.74
C LEU A 194 -11.68 -7.36 6.94
N LEU A 195 -10.40 -7.29 7.32
CA LEU A 195 -9.35 -6.62 6.57
C LEU A 195 -8.20 -7.60 6.34
N LEU A 196 -8.05 -8.06 5.10
CA LEU A 196 -6.98 -8.97 4.71
C LEU A 196 -5.86 -8.14 4.05
N ASP A 197 -4.72 -7.94 4.72
CA ASP A 197 -3.53 -7.27 4.18
C ASP A 197 -2.70 -8.28 3.37
N LEU A 198 -3.01 -8.38 2.08
CA LEU A 198 -2.50 -9.40 1.19
C LEU A 198 -1.25 -8.93 0.45
N SER A 199 -0.59 -9.89 -0.19
CA SER A 199 0.61 -9.60 -0.95
C SER A 199 0.31 -8.69 -2.16
N PRO A 200 1.06 -7.59 -2.36
CA PRO A 200 0.90 -6.73 -3.53
C PRO A 200 1.37 -7.40 -4.84
N ARG A 201 1.84 -8.64 -4.75
CA ARG A 201 2.29 -9.46 -5.89
C ARG A 201 1.23 -10.44 -6.38
N LEU A 202 0.06 -10.50 -5.74
CA LEU A 202 -1.01 -11.37 -6.19
C LEU A 202 -1.42 -11.04 -7.62
N THR A 203 -1.50 -12.08 -8.45
CA THR A 203 -2.03 -11.96 -9.82
C THR A 203 -3.53 -11.65 -9.79
N HIS A 204 -4.11 -11.36 -10.96
CA HIS A 204 -5.57 -11.24 -11.05
C HIS A 204 -6.27 -12.52 -10.62
N ASP A 205 -5.79 -13.68 -11.11
CA ASP A 205 -6.39 -14.99 -10.84
C ASP A 205 -6.29 -15.36 -9.35
N GLN A 206 -5.16 -15.08 -8.71
CA GLN A 206 -5.02 -15.31 -7.26
C GLN A 206 -5.96 -14.42 -6.45
N ARG A 207 -6.22 -13.18 -6.87
CA ARG A 207 -7.22 -12.33 -6.21
C ARG A 207 -8.64 -12.87 -6.39
N MET A 208 -8.95 -13.45 -7.55
CA MET A 208 -10.21 -14.15 -7.79
C MET A 208 -10.34 -15.41 -6.92
N GLU A 209 -9.26 -16.15 -6.72
CA GLU A 209 -9.21 -17.31 -5.81
C GLU A 209 -9.43 -16.89 -4.34
N VAL A 210 -8.89 -15.74 -3.91
CA VAL A 210 -9.21 -15.16 -2.61
C VAL A 210 -10.70 -14.83 -2.49
N GLU A 211 -11.30 -14.19 -3.50
CA GLU A 211 -12.74 -13.93 -3.51
C GLU A 211 -13.56 -15.23 -3.43
N ALA A 212 -13.13 -16.29 -4.12
CA ALA A 212 -13.78 -17.60 -4.07
C ALA A 212 -13.71 -18.22 -2.67
N MET A 213 -12.55 -18.14 -1.98
CA MET A 213 -12.43 -18.59 -0.59
C MET A 213 -13.37 -17.81 0.35
N VAL A 214 -13.47 -16.49 0.17
CA VAL A 214 -14.39 -15.66 0.94
C VAL A 214 -15.84 -16.06 0.65
N ASP A 215 -16.22 -16.26 -0.60
CA ASP A 215 -17.60 -16.61 -0.99
C ASP A 215 -18.00 -18.03 -0.51
N LEU A 216 -17.04 -18.93 -0.26
CA LEU A 216 -17.31 -20.23 0.38
C LEU A 216 -17.69 -20.09 1.85
N THR A 217 -17.10 -19.13 2.58
CA THR A 217 -17.36 -18.92 4.01
C THR A 217 -18.47 -17.91 4.26
N TRP A 218 -18.46 -16.78 3.56
CA TRP A 218 -19.41 -15.68 3.68
C TRP A 218 -19.93 -15.27 2.30
N PRO A 219 -20.96 -15.98 1.79
CA PRO A 219 -21.47 -15.75 0.45
C PRO A 219 -21.99 -14.33 0.25
N GLY A 220 -21.52 -13.65 -0.80
CA GLY A 220 -22.13 -12.40 -1.27
C GLY A 220 -21.84 -11.16 -0.43
N ILE A 221 -20.94 -11.23 0.56
CA ILE A 221 -20.59 -10.06 1.37
C ILE A 221 -19.94 -8.96 0.52
N VAL A 222 -20.19 -7.71 0.92
CA VAL A 222 -19.61 -6.54 0.25
C VAL A 222 -18.09 -6.62 0.32
N ARG A 223 -17.42 -6.21 -0.76
CA ARG A 223 -15.96 -6.25 -0.84
C ARG A 223 -15.38 -5.06 -1.59
N THR A 224 -14.25 -4.58 -1.08
CA THR A 224 -13.48 -3.50 -1.72
C THR A 224 -12.01 -3.90 -1.72
N TRP A 225 -11.42 -4.05 -2.91
CA TRP A 225 -9.97 -4.18 -3.02
C TRP A 225 -9.30 -2.81 -2.89
N VAL A 226 -8.21 -2.75 -2.14
CA VAL A 226 -7.48 -1.52 -1.84
C VAL A 226 -6.01 -1.64 -2.26
N TRP A 227 -5.57 -0.77 -3.16
CA TRP A 227 -4.17 -0.65 -3.58
C TRP A 227 -3.57 0.61 -2.97
N THR A 228 -2.49 0.45 -2.21
CA THR A 228 -1.81 1.57 -1.55
C THR A 228 -0.46 1.84 -2.20
N SER A 229 -0.17 3.11 -2.49
CA SER A 229 1.13 3.58 -3.00
C SER A 229 1.71 4.69 -2.14
N ARG A 230 3.02 4.58 -1.87
CA ARG A 230 3.84 5.66 -1.29
C ARG A 230 4.62 6.45 -2.35
N GLY A 231 4.27 6.30 -3.63
CA GLY A 231 4.82 7.10 -4.74
C GLY A 231 6.15 6.58 -5.29
N ARG A 232 6.50 5.32 -5.00
CA ARG A 232 7.76 4.71 -5.44
C ARG A 232 7.64 3.96 -6.77
N GLY A 233 6.54 4.18 -7.51
CA GLY A 233 6.25 3.52 -8.78
C GLY A 233 6.04 2.02 -8.64
N ARG A 234 5.27 1.61 -7.63
CA ARG A 234 4.83 0.22 -7.40
C ARG A 234 3.63 0.22 -6.44
N VAL A 235 2.91 -0.89 -6.39
CA VAL A 235 1.98 -1.18 -5.28
C VAL A 235 2.81 -1.49 -4.02
N ASP A 236 2.61 -0.72 -2.95
CA ASP A 236 3.28 -0.95 -1.67
C ASP A 236 2.50 -1.93 -0.77
N ARG A 237 1.16 -1.84 -0.77
CA ARG A 237 0.25 -2.75 -0.05
C ARG A 237 -0.97 -3.06 -0.91
N LEU A 238 -1.51 -4.26 -0.76
CA LEU A 238 -2.77 -4.69 -1.37
C LEU A 238 -3.63 -5.25 -0.25
N ALA A 239 -4.87 -4.80 -0.10
CA ALA A 239 -5.77 -5.34 0.89
C ALA A 239 -7.14 -5.66 0.31
N LEU A 240 -7.83 -6.63 0.90
CA LEU A 240 -9.24 -6.92 0.66
C LEU A 240 -10.03 -6.55 1.91
N TRP A 241 -10.94 -5.59 1.76
CA TRP A 241 -11.85 -5.16 2.82
C TRP A 241 -13.18 -5.85 2.58
N LEU A 242 -13.77 -6.43 3.63
CA LEU A 242 -14.93 -7.30 3.55
C LEU A 242 -16.05 -6.86 4.50
N GLY A 243 -17.28 -7.16 4.11
CA GLY A 243 -18.51 -6.92 4.84
C GLY A 243 -18.63 -5.47 5.29
N SER A 244 -18.81 -5.25 6.60
CA SER A 244 -19.07 -3.91 7.13
C SER A 244 -17.82 -3.01 7.21
N ALA A 245 -16.62 -3.55 6.98
CA ALA A 245 -15.43 -2.75 6.68
C ALA A 245 -15.43 -2.22 5.24
N ALA A 246 -16.04 -2.95 4.30
CA ALA A 246 -16.12 -2.57 2.89
C ALA A 246 -17.23 -1.53 2.64
N GLN A 247 -17.13 -0.84 1.50
CA GLN A 247 -18.12 0.16 1.10
C GLN A 247 -18.97 -0.35 -0.05
N GLU A 248 -20.29 -0.30 0.12
CA GLU A 248 -21.25 -0.68 -0.92
C GLU A 248 -21.07 0.19 -2.17
N GLY A 249 -21.17 -0.43 -3.35
CA GLY A 249 -20.95 0.25 -4.63
C GLY A 249 -19.49 0.53 -4.99
N ILE A 250 -18.53 0.29 -4.09
CA ILE A 250 -17.10 0.52 -4.33
C ILE A 250 -16.36 -0.81 -4.41
N ALA A 251 -16.08 -1.28 -5.62
CA ALA A 251 -15.33 -2.52 -5.82
C ALA A 251 -13.82 -2.33 -5.60
N ARG A 252 -13.30 -1.13 -5.89
CA ARG A 252 -11.87 -0.83 -5.88
C ARG A 252 -11.60 0.52 -5.27
N ARG A 253 -10.47 0.61 -4.59
CA ARG A 253 -9.96 1.83 -3.99
C ARG A 253 -8.46 1.89 -4.20
N PHE A 254 -7.99 3.03 -4.67
CA PHE A 254 -6.59 3.37 -4.68
C PHE A 254 -6.33 4.43 -3.60
N VAL A 255 -5.25 4.25 -2.84
CA VAL A 255 -4.84 5.15 -1.74
C VAL A 255 -3.39 5.59 -1.95
N ARG A 256 -3.18 6.89 -2.13
CA ARG A 256 -1.86 7.51 -2.22
C ARG A 256 -1.48 8.10 -0.86
N VAL A 257 -0.50 7.49 -0.21
CA VAL A 257 0.03 7.95 1.08
C VAL A 257 0.95 9.17 0.86
N PRO A 258 0.66 10.33 1.44
CA PRO A 258 1.45 11.52 1.19
C PRO A 258 2.87 11.38 1.77
N PRO A 259 3.89 12.01 1.15
CA PRO A 259 5.26 11.92 1.63
C PRO A 259 5.48 12.62 2.98
N SER A 260 4.57 13.52 3.36
CA SER A 260 4.61 14.30 4.60
C SER A 260 3.61 13.77 5.61
N LEU A 261 3.99 13.78 6.88
CA LEU A 261 3.11 13.42 8.00
C LEU A 261 2.01 14.47 8.22
N GLY A 262 0.86 14.00 8.70
CA GLY A 262 -0.30 14.84 8.98
C GLY A 262 -1.07 15.33 7.75
N VAL A 263 -0.67 14.92 6.55
CA VAL A 263 -1.42 15.21 5.31
C VAL A 263 -2.37 14.05 5.03
N GLU A 264 -3.59 14.37 4.60
CA GLU A 264 -4.60 13.39 4.19
C GLU A 264 -4.17 12.63 2.91
N PRO A 265 -4.52 11.34 2.79
CA PRO A 265 -4.22 10.58 1.59
C PRO A 265 -5.11 11.00 0.41
N THR A 266 -4.56 10.89 -0.81
CA THR A 266 -5.37 11.00 -2.02
C THR A 266 -6.06 9.66 -2.28
N ILE A 267 -7.38 9.68 -2.44
CA ILE A 267 -8.18 8.46 -2.61
C ILE A 267 -8.96 8.55 -3.92
N VAL A 268 -8.85 7.49 -4.72
CA VAL A 268 -9.72 7.25 -5.87
C VAL A 268 -10.51 5.97 -5.59
N SER A 269 -11.83 6.04 -5.61
CA SER A 269 -12.71 4.91 -5.33
C SER A 269 -13.70 4.69 -6.47
N GLY A 270 -14.06 3.44 -6.73
CA GLY A 270 -15.04 3.07 -7.73
C GLY A 270 -14.65 1.76 -8.41
N GLY A 271 -14.63 1.77 -9.73
CA GLY A 271 -14.21 0.62 -10.53
C GLY A 271 -15.23 -0.54 -10.53
N ARG A 272 -14.97 -1.50 -11.43
CA ARG A 272 -15.80 -2.70 -11.55
C ARG A 272 -15.26 -3.83 -10.69
N ARG A 273 -16.13 -4.76 -10.27
CA ARG A 273 -15.73 -6.00 -9.59
C ARG A 273 -14.64 -6.75 -10.36
N LEU A 274 -13.78 -7.50 -9.65
CA LEU A 274 -12.66 -8.21 -10.28
C LEU A 274 -13.11 -9.20 -11.35
N MET A 275 -14.25 -9.86 -11.17
CA MET A 275 -14.84 -10.76 -12.17
C MET A 275 -15.05 -10.13 -13.56
N HIS A 276 -15.12 -8.80 -13.67
CA HIS A 276 -15.22 -8.08 -14.94
C HIS A 276 -13.85 -7.72 -15.56
N GLY A 277 -12.78 -8.36 -15.09
CA GLY A 277 -11.40 -8.21 -15.56
C GLY A 277 -10.57 -7.21 -14.73
N ALA A 278 -9.26 -7.17 -14.99
CA ALA A 278 -8.30 -6.35 -14.24
C ALA A 278 -8.52 -4.84 -14.37
N GLY A 279 -9.38 -4.37 -15.28
CA GLY A 279 -9.66 -2.93 -15.47
C GLY A 279 -8.47 -2.15 -16.04
N HIS A 280 -7.43 -2.86 -16.49
CA HIS A 280 -6.28 -2.25 -17.13
C HIS A 280 -6.67 -1.70 -18.51
N PRO A 281 -6.18 -0.51 -18.89
CA PRO A 281 -6.35 0.02 -20.23
C PRO A 281 -5.57 -0.83 -21.24
N SER A 282 -5.95 -0.76 -22.52
CA SER A 282 -5.21 -1.43 -23.59
C SER A 282 -4.10 -0.53 -24.13
N PRO A 283 -2.85 -1.01 -24.23
CA PRO A 283 -1.78 -0.23 -24.82
C PRO A 283 -2.02 -0.05 -26.32
N VAL A 284 -1.70 1.14 -26.84
CA VAL A 284 -1.79 1.49 -28.25
C VAL A 284 -0.39 1.83 -28.76
N LYS A 285 0.04 1.13 -29.81
CA LYS A 285 1.27 1.50 -30.53
C LYS A 285 0.98 2.69 -31.44
N ARG A 286 1.38 3.88 -31.01
CA ARG A 286 1.32 5.11 -31.83
C ARG A 286 2.73 5.70 -31.94
N PRO A 287 3.15 6.14 -33.15
CA PRO A 287 4.41 6.87 -33.30
C PRO A 287 4.37 8.17 -32.47
N PRO A 288 5.42 8.47 -31.69
CA PRO A 288 5.46 9.66 -30.88
C PRO A 288 5.59 10.90 -31.75
N ARG A 289 4.98 12.01 -31.30
CA ARG A 289 4.94 13.27 -32.06
C ARG A 289 5.52 14.42 -31.24
N ARG A 290 6.38 15.23 -31.88
CA ARG A 290 6.81 16.50 -31.27
C ARG A 290 5.58 17.37 -31.00
N GLY A 291 5.55 18.02 -29.84
CA GLY A 291 4.45 18.85 -29.38
C GLY A 291 3.37 18.12 -28.60
N GLU A 292 3.27 16.78 -28.69
CA GLU A 292 2.39 16.01 -27.81
C GLU A 292 2.97 15.95 -26.39
N ARG A 293 2.14 15.54 -25.44
CA ARG A 293 2.53 15.41 -24.02
C ARG A 293 2.57 13.96 -23.60
N ILE A 294 3.50 13.70 -22.68
CA ILE A 294 3.64 12.43 -21.99
C ILE A 294 3.40 12.68 -20.51
N SER A 295 2.58 11.84 -19.88
CA SER A 295 2.53 11.75 -18.42
C SER A 295 2.81 10.33 -17.96
N ILE A 296 3.60 10.23 -16.89
CA ILE A 296 3.87 8.99 -16.17
C ILE A 296 2.97 8.97 -14.94
N LEU A 297 2.10 7.98 -14.84
CA LEU A 297 1.13 7.87 -13.74
C LEU A 297 1.67 7.00 -12.59
N ASP A 298 1.05 7.10 -11.41
CA ASP A 298 1.32 6.17 -10.32
C ASP A 298 0.94 4.73 -10.74
N ALA A 299 1.89 3.82 -10.59
CA ALA A 299 1.71 2.42 -10.99
C ALA A 299 0.53 1.76 -10.26
N ALA A 300 0.33 2.04 -8.97
CA ALA A 300 -0.76 1.42 -8.23
C ALA A 300 -2.13 1.99 -8.62
N LEU A 301 -2.21 3.24 -9.09
CA LEU A 301 -3.44 3.79 -9.65
C LEU A 301 -3.84 3.02 -10.92
N VAL A 302 -2.88 2.73 -11.80
CA VAL A 302 -3.11 1.93 -13.01
C VAL A 302 -3.40 0.46 -12.67
N GLU A 303 -2.64 -0.15 -11.77
CA GLU A 303 -2.84 -1.54 -11.33
C GLU A 303 -4.19 -1.77 -10.63
N SER A 304 -4.72 -0.75 -9.95
CA SER A 304 -6.08 -0.79 -9.39
C SER A 304 -7.17 -0.77 -10.46
N GLY A 305 -6.86 -0.41 -11.71
CA GLY A 305 -7.83 -0.23 -12.80
C GLY A 305 -8.69 1.03 -12.66
N LEU A 306 -8.28 1.99 -11.81
CA LEU A 306 -9.00 3.25 -11.59
C LEU A 306 -8.43 4.44 -12.37
N ALA A 307 -7.30 4.26 -13.07
CA ALA A 307 -6.64 5.35 -13.77
C ALA A 307 -7.51 5.99 -14.86
N VAL A 308 -8.32 5.21 -15.58
CA VAL A 308 -9.23 5.76 -16.61
C VAL A 308 -10.33 6.59 -15.97
N ASP A 309 -10.86 6.17 -14.82
CA ASP A 309 -11.90 6.92 -14.11
C ASP A 309 -11.37 8.23 -13.53
N TRP A 310 -10.15 8.21 -12.98
CA TRP A 310 -9.45 9.42 -12.56
C TRP A 310 -9.11 10.34 -13.75
N LEU A 311 -8.64 9.82 -14.88
CA LEU A 311 -8.31 10.66 -16.03
C LEU A 311 -9.51 11.46 -16.58
N LYS A 312 -10.75 10.95 -16.42
CA LYS A 312 -11.96 11.69 -16.78
C LYS A 312 -12.15 12.97 -15.96
N THR A 313 -11.56 13.07 -14.76
CA THR A 313 -11.69 14.25 -13.90
C THR A 313 -10.63 15.30 -14.22
N VAL A 314 -9.45 14.89 -14.70
CA VAL A 314 -8.32 15.80 -14.96
C VAL A 314 -8.04 16.05 -16.45
N SER A 315 -8.58 15.26 -17.37
CA SER A 315 -8.35 15.42 -18.82
C SER A 315 -9.53 16.07 -19.54
N LYS A 316 -9.24 16.82 -20.62
CA LYS A 316 -10.26 17.27 -21.58
C LYS A 316 -10.55 16.24 -22.67
N GLU A 317 -9.68 15.23 -22.80
CA GLU A 317 -9.72 14.27 -23.89
C GLU A 317 -10.59 13.08 -23.54
N GLU A 318 -11.52 12.75 -24.44
CA GLU A 318 -12.36 11.56 -24.29
C GLU A 318 -11.55 10.26 -24.44
N LYS A 319 -10.45 10.30 -25.20
CA LYS A 319 -9.61 9.14 -25.49
C LYS A 319 -8.14 9.49 -25.33
N ILE A 320 -7.52 8.89 -24.31
CA ILE A 320 -6.09 9.00 -24.03
C ILE A 320 -5.38 7.77 -24.59
N ALA A 321 -4.25 7.97 -25.26
CA ALA A 321 -3.45 6.88 -25.81
C ALA A 321 -2.50 6.33 -24.74
N TRP A 322 -2.64 5.04 -24.42
CA TRP A 322 -1.79 4.36 -23.44
C TRP A 322 -0.56 3.78 -24.13
N GLY A 323 0.62 4.35 -23.86
CA GLY A 323 1.88 3.82 -24.39
C GLY A 323 2.37 2.63 -23.57
N VAL A 324 2.36 2.77 -22.25
CA VAL A 324 2.76 1.74 -21.29
C VAL A 324 1.69 1.62 -20.22
N VAL A 325 1.29 0.38 -19.91
CA VAL A 325 0.27 0.12 -18.89
C VAL A 325 0.90 -0.52 -17.66
N GLU A 326 1.76 -1.51 -17.87
CA GLU A 326 2.34 -2.31 -16.79
C GLU A 326 3.67 -1.74 -16.27
N GLY A 327 4.07 -2.21 -15.08
CA GLY A 327 5.36 -1.92 -14.49
C GLY A 327 5.41 -0.59 -13.74
N ARG A 328 6.61 -0.04 -13.58
CA ARG A 328 6.85 1.07 -12.63
C ARG A 328 6.48 2.45 -13.15
N ARG A 329 6.33 2.58 -14.47
CA ARG A 329 6.16 3.85 -15.18
C ARG A 329 5.11 3.72 -16.28
N PRO A 330 3.82 3.50 -15.93
CA PRO A 330 2.75 3.58 -16.91
C PRO A 330 2.75 4.96 -17.58
N GLN A 331 2.57 4.99 -18.88
CA GLN A 331 2.73 6.18 -19.73
C GLN A 331 1.48 6.40 -20.56
N ILE A 332 1.01 7.64 -20.54
CA ILE A 332 -0.05 8.13 -21.41
C ILE A 332 0.46 9.22 -22.34
N HIS A 333 -0.05 9.22 -23.57
CA HIS A 333 0.14 10.27 -24.57
C HIS A 333 -1.17 11.04 -24.71
N HIS A 334 -1.07 12.37 -24.66
CA HIS A 334 -2.19 13.30 -24.77
C HIS A 334 -1.75 14.58 -25.48
N ASP A 335 -2.69 15.31 -26.04
CA ASP A 335 -2.43 16.54 -26.79
C ASP A 335 -2.59 17.79 -25.88
N HIS A 336 -3.46 17.73 -24.86
CA HIS A 336 -3.76 18.84 -23.94
C HIS A 336 -3.23 18.61 -22.53
N PRO A 337 -2.77 19.65 -21.80
CA PRO A 337 -2.34 19.50 -20.41
C PRO A 337 -3.43 18.88 -19.52
N LEU A 338 -3.01 18.02 -18.61
CA LEU A 338 -3.85 17.56 -17.51
C LEU A 338 -4.15 18.74 -16.57
N ARG A 339 -5.42 18.88 -16.16
CA ARG A 339 -5.88 19.90 -15.21
C ARG A 339 -5.62 19.43 -13.78
N ILE A 340 -4.39 19.61 -13.32
CA ILE A 340 -3.92 19.15 -12.00
C ILE A 340 -3.87 20.33 -11.04
N ASP A 341 -5.05 20.91 -10.78
CA ASP A 341 -5.21 22.08 -9.92
C ASP A 341 -5.11 21.70 -8.43
N ASP A 342 -5.65 20.53 -8.06
CA ASP A 342 -5.55 19.98 -6.71
C ASP A 342 -4.14 19.43 -6.45
N PRO A 343 -3.44 19.87 -5.38
CA PRO A 343 -2.17 19.28 -4.96
C PRO A 343 -2.20 17.75 -4.77
N ALA A 344 -3.35 17.18 -4.42
CA ALA A 344 -3.56 15.74 -4.27
C ALA A 344 -3.40 14.99 -5.61
N ASP A 345 -3.93 15.55 -6.70
CA ASP A 345 -3.81 14.96 -8.05
C ASP A 345 -2.36 14.96 -8.54
N ARG A 346 -1.54 15.92 -8.09
CA ARG A 346 -0.09 15.94 -8.42
C ARG A 346 0.64 14.72 -7.90
N LEU A 347 0.17 14.12 -6.79
CA LEU A 347 0.78 12.91 -6.23
C LEU A 347 0.54 11.67 -7.09
N LEU A 348 -0.42 11.74 -8.03
CA LEU A 348 -0.80 10.65 -8.93
C LEU A 348 -0.02 10.67 -10.25
N VAL A 349 0.69 11.76 -10.51
CA VAL A 349 1.52 11.97 -11.71
C VAL A 349 2.99 12.07 -11.31
N GLN A 350 3.79 11.09 -11.71
CA GLN A 350 5.22 11.05 -11.38
C GLN A 350 6.07 11.99 -12.25
N ALA A 351 5.61 12.25 -13.47
CA ALA A 351 6.22 13.18 -14.41
C ALA A 351 5.19 13.55 -15.46
N THR A 352 5.19 14.80 -15.91
CA THR A 352 4.38 15.26 -17.05
C THR A 352 5.15 16.30 -17.84
N GLY A 353 5.02 16.30 -19.16
CA GLY A 353 5.73 17.25 -19.98
C GLY A 353 5.48 17.09 -21.47
N ARG A 354 5.96 18.07 -22.23
CA ARG A 354 5.77 18.16 -23.68
C ARG A 354 7.00 17.67 -24.42
N VAL A 355 6.79 16.82 -25.41
CA VAL A 355 7.84 16.27 -26.29
C VAL A 355 8.42 17.40 -27.14
N VAL A 356 9.69 17.75 -26.93
CA VAL A 356 10.40 18.77 -27.72
C VAL A 356 11.33 18.16 -28.77
N ALA A 357 11.81 16.95 -28.52
CA ALA A 357 12.70 16.24 -29.42
C ALA A 357 12.43 14.74 -29.42
N LEU A 358 12.81 14.12 -30.54
CA LEU A 358 12.82 12.68 -30.75
C LEU A 358 14.23 12.30 -31.17
N ALA A 359 14.81 11.29 -30.54
CA ALA A 359 16.18 10.87 -30.79
C ALA A 359 16.24 9.35 -30.93
N ARG A 360 16.69 8.85 -32.07
CA ARG A 360 16.83 7.40 -32.32
C ARG A 360 18.23 6.94 -31.95
N MET A 361 18.36 6.35 -30.77
CA MET A 361 19.62 5.81 -30.24
C MET A 361 19.33 4.92 -29.01
N THR A 362 20.17 3.92 -28.81
CA THR A 362 20.13 3.08 -27.61
C THR A 362 20.65 3.86 -26.41
N LEU A 363 19.95 3.76 -25.26
CA LEU A 363 20.30 4.49 -24.06
C LEU A 363 21.41 3.78 -23.27
N GLU A 364 22.65 4.10 -23.60
CA GLU A 364 23.87 3.52 -23.01
C GLU A 364 24.96 4.58 -22.86
N LEU A 365 26.04 4.26 -22.13
CA LEU A 365 27.12 5.22 -21.85
C LEU A 365 27.79 5.77 -23.12
N ALA A 366 27.92 4.96 -24.16
CA ALA A 366 28.56 5.37 -25.42
C ALA A 366 27.78 6.46 -26.18
N ASN A 367 26.46 6.56 -25.97
CA ASN A 367 25.60 7.51 -26.66
C ASN A 367 25.28 8.77 -25.83
N VAL A 368 25.86 8.90 -24.62
CA VAL A 368 25.57 10.04 -23.72
C VAL A 368 25.98 11.37 -24.34
N ASP A 369 27.15 11.46 -24.97
CA ASP A 369 27.63 12.72 -25.58
C ASP A 369 26.66 13.21 -26.65
N ARG A 370 26.24 12.30 -27.55
CA ARG A 370 25.25 12.59 -28.61
C ARG A 370 23.89 12.97 -28.03
N LEU A 371 23.44 12.30 -26.96
CA LEU A 371 22.20 12.67 -26.29
C LEU A 371 22.29 14.09 -25.71
N VAL A 372 23.41 14.43 -25.04
CA VAL A 372 23.63 15.74 -24.43
C VAL A 372 23.62 16.86 -25.46
N GLU A 373 24.17 16.64 -26.66
CA GLU A 373 24.07 17.62 -27.76
C GLU A 373 22.61 17.94 -28.09
N VAL A 374 21.77 16.93 -28.27
CA VAL A 374 20.32 17.11 -28.50
C VAL A 374 19.65 17.85 -27.34
N LEU A 375 20.03 17.54 -26.09
CA LEU A 375 19.46 18.21 -24.91
C LEU A 375 19.75 19.72 -24.92
N LEU A 376 20.96 20.12 -25.32
CA LEU A 376 21.40 21.51 -25.32
C LEU A 376 20.80 22.33 -26.46
N GLU A 377 20.61 21.73 -27.64
CA GLU A 377 19.83 22.33 -28.73
C GLU A 377 18.42 22.74 -28.26
N HIS A 378 17.90 22.00 -27.27
CA HIS A 378 16.65 22.28 -26.61
C HIS A 378 16.82 22.93 -25.22
N ASP A 379 17.91 23.66 -24.95
CA ASP A 379 18.09 24.45 -23.72
C ASP A 379 17.78 23.68 -22.41
N ILE A 380 18.05 22.36 -22.40
CA ILE A 380 17.81 21.50 -21.23
C ILE A 380 19.05 21.55 -20.33
N GLY A 381 18.86 21.99 -19.08
CA GLY A 381 19.91 22.04 -18.06
C GLY A 381 19.89 20.84 -17.12
N ARG A 382 18.75 20.13 -17.02
CA ARG A 382 18.59 18.96 -16.16
C ARG A 382 17.65 17.95 -16.81
N LEU A 383 18.04 16.68 -16.80
CA LEU A 383 17.25 15.59 -17.36
C LEU A 383 17.10 14.46 -16.35
N THR A 384 15.88 13.97 -16.14
CA THR A 384 15.64 12.72 -15.41
C THR A 384 15.37 11.57 -16.37
N VAL A 385 16.16 10.49 -16.30
CA VAL A 385 15.94 9.29 -17.09
C VAL A 385 14.76 8.48 -16.52
N ARG A 386 13.68 8.38 -17.29
CA ARG A 386 12.46 7.60 -16.98
C ARG A 386 12.25 6.43 -17.94
N ALA A 387 13.27 6.05 -18.72
CA ALA A 387 13.28 4.84 -19.53
C ALA A 387 13.56 3.58 -18.68
N THR A 388 13.25 2.40 -19.25
CA THR A 388 13.59 1.11 -18.65
C THR A 388 15.04 0.79 -18.94
N LEU A 389 15.87 0.78 -17.90
CA LEU A 389 17.29 0.41 -17.96
C LEU A 389 17.58 -0.68 -16.93
N ALA A 390 18.65 -1.44 -17.17
CA ALA A 390 19.18 -2.35 -16.18
C ALA A 390 19.57 -1.58 -14.90
N PRO A 391 19.29 -2.10 -13.68
CA PRO A 391 19.53 -1.40 -12.42
C PRO A 391 20.96 -0.86 -12.25
N GLU A 392 21.95 -1.58 -12.76
CA GLU A 392 23.38 -1.24 -12.73
C GLU A 392 23.77 -0.18 -13.77
N LEU A 393 22.98 -0.04 -14.84
CA LEU A 393 23.23 0.92 -15.92
C LEU A 393 22.55 2.27 -15.66
N GLN A 394 21.33 2.25 -15.09
CA GLN A 394 20.54 3.45 -14.82
C GLN A 394 21.33 4.55 -14.06
N PRO A 395 22.00 4.29 -12.92
CA PRO A 395 22.73 5.33 -12.20
C PRO A 395 23.96 5.84 -12.96
N LYS A 396 24.60 4.97 -13.77
CA LYS A 396 25.79 5.35 -14.57
C LYS A 396 25.39 6.30 -15.71
N VAL A 397 24.33 5.98 -16.43
CA VAL A 397 23.79 6.84 -17.51
C VAL A 397 23.28 8.17 -16.95
N GLN A 398 22.46 8.13 -15.89
CA GLN A 398 21.96 9.34 -15.23
C GLN A 398 23.12 10.24 -14.76
N GLY A 399 24.09 9.68 -14.03
CA GLY A 399 25.23 10.46 -13.53
C GLY A 399 26.17 10.98 -14.63
N ALA A 400 26.26 10.29 -15.77
CA ALA A 400 27.02 10.80 -16.92
C ALA A 400 26.33 12.03 -17.54
N ILE A 401 25.01 11.96 -17.74
CA ILE A 401 24.20 13.09 -18.25
C ILE A 401 24.29 14.29 -17.29
N ASP A 402 24.08 14.07 -15.98
CA ASP A 402 24.09 15.14 -14.97
C ASP A 402 25.44 15.88 -14.92
N ARG A 403 26.56 15.15 -15.02
CA ARG A 403 27.91 15.75 -15.05
C ARG A 403 28.15 16.60 -16.29
N GLN A 404 27.59 16.22 -17.44
CA GLN A 404 27.79 16.97 -18.66
C GLN A 404 26.88 18.20 -18.76
N LEU A 405 25.64 18.09 -18.28
CA LEU A 405 24.70 19.20 -18.27
C LEU A 405 25.05 20.25 -17.21
N SER A 406 25.53 19.86 -16.03
CA SER A 406 25.90 20.80 -14.95
C SER A 406 27.01 21.79 -15.34
N ARG A 407 27.79 21.49 -16.38
CA ARG A 407 28.85 22.35 -16.92
C ARG A 407 28.35 23.30 -18.02
N ARG A 408 27.06 23.29 -18.34
CA ARG A 408 26.47 23.98 -19.49
C ARG A 408 25.24 24.79 -19.08
N HIS A 409 24.90 25.84 -19.84
CA HIS A 409 23.94 26.89 -19.45
C HIS A 409 22.46 26.59 -19.74
N GLY A 410 22.06 25.32 -19.83
CA GLY A 410 20.66 24.97 -20.09
C GLY A 410 19.72 25.43 -18.97
N ARG A 411 18.51 25.89 -19.31
CA ARG A 411 17.56 26.45 -18.32
C ARG A 411 16.37 25.56 -18.00
N ARG A 412 16.06 24.60 -18.86
CA ARG A 412 14.85 23.77 -18.74
C ARG A 412 15.10 22.46 -18.02
N ASP A 413 14.10 22.05 -17.27
CA ASP A 413 13.99 20.70 -16.71
C ASP A 413 13.27 19.78 -17.69
N ALA A 414 13.77 18.56 -17.84
CA ALA A 414 13.20 17.57 -18.71
C ALA A 414 13.21 16.17 -18.09
N PHE A 415 12.44 15.27 -18.68
CA PHE A 415 12.59 13.84 -18.48
C PHE A 415 12.61 13.11 -19.83
N LEU A 416 13.23 11.94 -19.82
CA LEU A 416 13.38 11.09 -20.98
C LEU A 416 12.55 9.83 -20.80
N VAL A 417 11.68 9.51 -21.77
CA VAL A 417 11.06 8.19 -21.87
C VAL A 417 11.50 7.51 -23.16
N GLN A 418 11.32 6.19 -23.21
CA GLN A 418 11.60 5.39 -24.39
C GLN A 418 10.30 4.80 -24.91
N GLN A 419 10.11 4.86 -26.23
CA GLN A 419 9.00 4.20 -26.87
C GLN A 419 9.09 2.68 -26.65
N PRO A 420 8.00 2.01 -26.22
CA PRO A 420 8.04 0.58 -25.94
C PRO A 420 8.43 -0.26 -27.17
N GLY A 421 9.50 -1.04 -27.03
CA GLY A 421 9.99 -1.93 -28.09
C GLY A 421 10.71 -1.25 -29.26
N ASP A 422 11.14 0.02 -29.10
CA ASP A 422 11.95 0.75 -30.09
C ASP A 422 13.09 1.51 -29.39
N ASP A 423 14.11 1.91 -30.14
CA ASP A 423 15.22 2.76 -29.70
C ASP A 423 14.88 4.27 -29.82
N MET A 424 13.59 4.59 -29.94
CA MET A 424 13.13 5.96 -30.02
C MET A 424 13.01 6.55 -28.62
N LEU A 425 13.85 7.54 -28.34
CA LEU A 425 13.82 8.33 -27.11
C LEU A 425 12.97 9.59 -27.32
N LEU A 426 12.09 9.86 -26.37
CA LEU A 426 11.27 11.07 -26.32
C LEU A 426 11.81 11.98 -25.23
N ILE A 427 12.22 13.18 -25.63
CA ILE A 427 12.74 14.19 -24.72
C ILE A 427 11.60 15.15 -24.38
N CYS A 428 11.15 15.11 -23.13
CA CYS A 428 9.97 15.83 -22.66
C CYS A 428 10.41 16.95 -21.72
N VAL A 429 10.11 18.21 -22.06
CA VAL A 429 10.29 19.34 -21.14
C VAL A 429 9.17 19.26 -20.10
N SER A 430 9.55 19.25 -18.83
CA SER A 430 8.62 19.14 -17.69
C SER A 430 7.67 20.33 -17.64
N GLU A 431 6.40 20.07 -17.34
CA GLU A 431 5.34 21.08 -17.17
C GLU A 431 4.77 21.06 -15.75
#